data_AF-A0AB34DE87-F1
#
_entry.id   AF-A0AB34DE87-F1
#
_cell.length_a   1.000
_cell.length_b   1.000
_cell.length_c   1.000
_cell.angle_alpha   90.00
_cell.angle_beta   90.00
_cell.angle_gamma   90.00
#
_symmetry.space_group_name_H-M   'P 1'
#
loop_
_entity.id
_entity.type
_entity.pdbx_description
1 polymer ?
#
loop_
_entity_poly.entity_id
_entity_poly.type
_entity_poly.pdbx_seq_one_letter_code
_entity_poly.pdbx_strand_id
1 'polypeptide(L)'
;MKKAVKTSSSSLKSTLSELKTHVEGYGDASANKSVREIIKAIQPAPVAKLGVSTTGKSKAAITSNKLPSAERKSPNRISPVEVKSPASVNNKPETQRRSRASTVLGNAGAPDSTVVEDRKKESGDYLTEKFENLSFVKSWRLLVKRAMSKIPSEYADTVTMPDECTKAARCKSGFCPICMRLLRKKLLKFTKVKKFQCREWHFVTIVVEQWLKAPGDYTPFGKLKDQPAIKNLLLGIHRLKRPDVLLIGGIETVFNVMNNIPSGKPFHLHLMVSGLTREELSNLIKKHIPDTHLPRSVRFDRVGDKPSDFPDAVSYVCMQPFWRKSKNDNSGSGWFQTPKSTDFAELMCNLGTHQWGDRFFFIGMKFHYGQFKLT
;
A
#
# COMPACT_ATOMS: atom_id res chain seq x y z
N MET A 1 -40.49 21.37 4.92
CA MET A 1 -39.06 21.71 5.11
C MET A 1 -38.72 22.64 6.29
N LYS A 2 -39.66 23.24 7.04
CA LYS A 2 -39.34 24.14 8.19
C LYS A 2 -39.13 23.46 9.56
N LYS A 3 -39.32 22.13 9.68
CA LYS A 3 -39.19 21.39 10.96
C LYS A 3 -37.79 20.84 11.26
N ALA A 4 -36.90 20.77 10.27
CA ALA A 4 -35.57 20.17 10.41
C ALA A 4 -34.46 21.14 10.88
N VAL A 5 -34.72 22.45 10.95
CA VAL A 5 -33.71 23.47 11.33
C VAL A 5 -33.73 23.78 12.83
N LYS A 6 -34.82 23.48 13.54
CA LYS A 6 -34.92 23.78 14.98
C LYS A 6 -34.16 22.78 15.87
N THR A 7 -33.99 21.55 15.44
CA THR A 7 -33.33 20.50 16.24
C THR A 7 -31.81 20.67 16.29
N SER A 8 -31.15 21.12 15.21
CA SER A 8 -29.70 21.31 15.18
C SER A 8 -29.22 22.49 16.05
N SER A 9 -30.01 23.56 16.16
CA SER A 9 -29.69 24.75 16.96
C SER A 9 -29.73 24.47 18.48
N SER A 10 -30.65 23.61 18.93
CA SER A 10 -30.76 23.23 20.35
C SER A 10 -29.60 22.36 20.82
N SER A 11 -29.15 21.41 19.99
CA SER A 11 -28.01 20.52 20.29
C SER A 11 -26.70 21.31 20.38
N LEU A 12 -26.47 22.26 19.47
CA LEU A 12 -25.27 23.09 19.47
C LEU A 12 -25.17 24.00 20.70
N LYS A 13 -26.30 24.55 21.17
CA LYS A 13 -26.35 25.37 22.40
C LYS A 13 -26.06 24.55 23.66
N SER A 14 -26.56 23.31 23.72
CA SER A 14 -26.27 22.37 24.82
C SER A 14 -24.77 22.07 24.90
N THR A 15 -24.16 21.70 23.77
CA THR A 15 -22.74 21.36 23.70
C THR A 15 -21.83 22.55 24.02
N LEU A 16 -22.19 23.76 23.58
CA LEU A 16 -21.46 24.98 23.93
C LEU A 16 -21.56 25.33 25.42
N SER A 17 -22.70 25.04 26.06
CA SER A 17 -22.88 25.26 27.49
C SER A 17 -22.00 24.31 28.31
N GLU A 18 -21.98 23.01 27.97
CA GLU A 18 -21.15 21.99 28.63
C GLU A 18 -19.65 22.28 28.49
N LEU A 19 -19.21 22.70 27.30
CA LEU A 19 -17.82 23.10 27.06
C LEU A 19 -17.40 24.31 27.90
N LYS A 20 -18.30 25.27 28.09
CA LYS A 20 -18.02 26.47 28.90
C LYS A 20 -17.84 26.10 30.37
N THR A 21 -18.70 25.24 30.92
CA THR A 21 -18.60 24.76 32.31
C THR A 21 -17.34 23.92 32.53
N HIS A 22 -16.90 23.14 31.53
CA HIS A 22 -15.71 22.30 31.65
C HIS A 22 -14.41 23.11 31.64
N VAL A 23 -14.38 24.24 30.93
CA VAL A 23 -13.21 25.11 30.79
C VAL A 23 -13.02 26.02 32.02
N GLU A 24 -14.11 26.43 32.65
CA GLU A 24 -14.08 27.24 33.89
C GLU A 24 -13.58 26.44 35.12
N GLY A 25 -13.52 25.10 35.04
CA GLY A 25 -13.00 24.23 36.11
C GLY A 25 -11.48 23.99 36.11
N TYR A 26 -10.78 24.33 35.02
CA TYR A 26 -9.32 24.18 34.95
C TYR A 26 -8.65 25.55 35.14
N GLY A 27 -8.00 25.75 36.29
CA GLY A 27 -7.34 26.98 36.72
C GLY A 27 -6.10 27.40 35.91
N ASP A 28 -5.96 26.96 34.66
CA ASP A 28 -4.90 27.38 33.76
C ASP A 28 -5.38 28.54 32.87
N ALA A 29 -4.82 29.73 33.13
CA ALA A 29 -5.17 30.96 32.44
C ALA A 29 -4.80 30.95 30.94
N SER A 30 -3.83 30.13 30.54
CA SER A 30 -3.37 30.02 29.14
C SER A 30 -4.35 29.23 28.28
N ALA A 31 -4.86 28.10 28.80
CA ALA A 31 -5.85 27.27 28.14
C ALA A 31 -7.19 28.01 27.95
N ASN A 32 -7.57 28.84 28.94
CA ASN A 32 -8.79 29.65 28.91
C ASN A 32 -8.83 30.69 27.77
N LYS A 33 -7.68 31.24 27.38
CA LYS A 33 -7.60 32.25 26.31
C LYS A 33 -7.88 31.63 24.93
N SER A 34 -7.26 30.49 24.64
CA SER A 34 -7.40 29.80 23.35
C SER A 34 -8.82 29.27 23.11
N VAL A 35 -9.51 28.79 24.16
CA VAL A 35 -10.88 28.29 24.01
C VAL A 35 -11.89 29.43 23.83
N ARG A 36 -11.69 30.59 24.47
CA ARG A 36 -12.53 31.78 24.26
C ARG A 36 -12.45 32.32 22.83
N GLU A 37 -11.28 32.28 22.22
CA GLU A 37 -11.07 32.65 20.80
C GLU A 37 -11.83 31.70 19.86
N ILE A 38 -11.81 30.39 20.14
CA ILE A 38 -12.55 29.38 19.37
C ILE A 38 -14.07 29.58 19.50
N ILE A 39 -14.58 29.88 20.70
CA ILE A 39 -16.01 30.16 20.92
C ILE A 39 -16.44 31.42 20.16
N LYS A 40 -15.61 32.47 20.11
CA LYS A 40 -15.88 33.68 19.30
C LYS A 40 -15.94 33.38 17.80
N ALA A 41 -15.06 32.51 17.30
CA ALA A 41 -15.01 32.16 15.89
C ALA A 41 -16.22 31.34 15.41
N ILE A 42 -16.92 30.65 16.31
CA ILE A 42 -18.04 29.76 15.98
C ILE A 42 -19.40 30.48 16.07
N GLN A 43 -19.48 31.67 16.68
CA GLN A 43 -20.72 32.44 16.70
C GLN A 43 -21.01 33.04 15.31
N PRO A 44 -22.16 32.73 14.70
CA PRO A 44 -22.51 33.29 13.40
C PRO A 44 -22.77 34.79 13.54
N ALA A 45 -22.20 35.58 12.61
CA ALA A 45 -22.42 37.01 12.51
C ALA A 45 -23.92 37.34 12.34
N PRO A 46 -24.41 38.47 12.89
CA PRO A 46 -25.82 38.85 12.76
C PRO A 46 -26.18 39.08 11.29
N VAL A 47 -27.21 38.37 10.82
CA VAL A 47 -27.72 38.46 9.45
C VAL A 47 -28.44 39.80 9.26
N ALA A 48 -27.86 40.67 8.44
CA ALA A 48 -28.54 41.86 7.93
C ALA A 48 -29.68 41.44 6.98
N LYS A 49 -30.87 42.01 7.21
CA LYS A 49 -32.05 41.83 6.36
C LYS A 49 -31.83 42.53 5.01
N LEU A 50 -31.77 41.77 3.93
CA LEU A 50 -31.95 42.28 2.56
C LEU A 50 -33.25 41.69 2.01
N GLY A 51 -34.17 42.59 1.64
CA GLY A 51 -35.39 42.27 0.90
C GLY A 51 -35.16 42.18 -0.60
N VAL A 52 -36.29 42.14 -1.34
CA VAL A 52 -36.43 42.12 -2.81
C VAL A 52 -36.41 40.70 -3.40
N SER A 53 -37.19 40.30 -4.40
CA SER A 53 -38.52 40.64 -4.97
C SER A 53 -38.79 39.54 -6.00
N THR A 54 -40.06 39.24 -6.25
CA THR A 54 -40.58 38.16 -7.12
C THR A 54 -40.55 38.45 -8.63
N THR A 55 -40.78 37.37 -9.41
CA THR A 55 -41.16 37.22 -10.85
C THR A 55 -39.99 36.81 -11.79
N GLY A 56 -40.12 35.90 -12.76
CA GLY A 56 -41.29 35.25 -13.37
C GLY A 56 -40.91 34.01 -14.23
N LYS A 57 -41.94 33.41 -14.84
CA LYS A 57 -42.02 32.12 -15.57
C LYS A 57 -41.40 32.18 -16.99
N SER A 58 -41.02 31.00 -17.55
CA SER A 58 -41.27 30.47 -18.93
C SER A 58 -40.39 29.21 -19.17
N LYS A 59 -40.91 27.97 -19.30
CA LYS A 59 -41.51 27.22 -20.44
C LYS A 59 -40.57 26.83 -21.61
N ALA A 60 -40.40 25.50 -21.78
CA ALA A 60 -40.19 24.67 -22.99
C ALA A 60 -38.92 24.92 -23.86
N ALA A 61 -38.32 23.98 -24.60
CA ALA A 61 -38.83 22.78 -25.23
C ALA A 61 -37.74 21.69 -25.47
N ILE A 62 -38.23 20.49 -25.76
CA ILE A 62 -37.53 19.27 -26.16
C ILE A 62 -37.28 19.31 -27.68
N THR A 63 -36.10 18.87 -28.14
CA THR A 63 -35.96 18.23 -29.46
C THR A 63 -34.84 17.19 -29.48
N SER A 64 -35.25 15.97 -29.84
CA SER A 64 -34.47 14.81 -30.25
C SER A 64 -33.92 14.97 -31.67
N ASN A 65 -32.79 14.33 -31.99
CA ASN A 65 -32.50 13.65 -33.27
C ASN A 65 -31.18 12.85 -33.11
N LYS A 66 -31.22 11.51 -33.08
CA LYS A 66 -31.14 10.53 -34.19
C LYS A 66 -29.76 10.44 -34.87
N LEU A 67 -29.12 9.28 -34.70
CA LEU A 67 -28.01 8.69 -35.46
C LEU A 67 -28.33 8.61 -36.98
N PRO A 68 -27.30 8.42 -37.82
CA PRO A 68 -27.12 7.07 -38.38
C PRO A 68 -25.66 6.57 -38.44
N SER A 69 -25.56 5.25 -38.32
CA SER A 69 -24.42 4.38 -38.60
C SER A 69 -23.98 4.42 -40.07
N ALA A 70 -22.69 4.17 -40.33
CA ALA A 70 -22.24 3.57 -41.58
C ALA A 70 -20.98 2.72 -41.37
N GLU A 71 -21.07 1.50 -41.90
CA GLU A 71 -20.13 0.39 -41.96
C GLU A 71 -19.00 0.56 -43.00
N ARG A 72 -17.95 -0.28 -42.84
CA ARG A 72 -17.13 -0.94 -43.88
C ARG A 72 -16.16 -0.03 -44.67
N LYS A 73 -14.91 -0.39 -45.02
CA LYS A 73 -14.22 -1.65 -45.35
C LYS A 73 -12.70 -1.38 -45.36
N SER A 74 -11.89 -2.36 -44.95
CA SER A 74 -10.50 -2.52 -45.44
C SER A 74 -10.49 -3.32 -46.76
N PRO A 75 -9.47 -3.20 -47.63
CA PRO A 75 -8.54 -4.34 -47.78
C PRO A 75 -7.07 -4.05 -48.23
N ASN A 76 -6.21 -5.06 -48.02
CA ASN A 76 -4.96 -5.49 -48.71
C ASN A 76 -3.69 -4.59 -48.66
N ARG A 77 -2.51 -5.05 -48.18
CA ARG A 77 -1.53 -6.08 -48.65
C ARG A 77 -0.90 -5.69 -50.01
N ILE A 78 0.40 -5.41 -50.15
CA ILE A 78 1.55 -6.34 -50.34
C ILE A 78 2.92 -5.59 -50.20
N SER A 79 3.93 -6.36 -49.80
CA SER A 79 5.39 -6.22 -49.55
C SER A 79 6.30 -5.59 -50.67
N PRO A 80 7.64 -5.81 -50.67
CA PRO A 80 8.71 -5.24 -49.84
C PRO A 80 9.76 -4.44 -50.67
N VAL A 81 10.64 -3.66 -50.04
CA VAL A 81 11.82 -3.07 -50.72
C VAL A 81 13.09 -3.30 -49.90
N GLU A 82 14.12 -3.76 -50.61
CA GLU A 82 15.48 -4.07 -50.19
C GLU A 82 16.33 -2.86 -49.78
N VAL A 83 17.17 -3.10 -48.77
CA VAL A 83 18.62 -2.81 -48.63
C VAL A 83 19.16 -1.46 -49.14
N LYS A 84 19.75 -0.70 -48.19
CA LYS A 84 21.11 -0.14 -48.31
C LYS A 84 21.62 0.32 -46.93
N SER A 85 22.70 -0.29 -46.46
CA SER A 85 23.64 0.30 -45.49
C SER A 85 24.44 1.41 -46.20
N PRO A 86 24.99 2.42 -45.48
CA PRO A 86 26.32 2.23 -44.92
C PRO A 86 26.64 3.06 -43.65
N ALA A 87 27.89 2.84 -43.20
CA ALA A 87 28.78 3.76 -42.49
C ALA A 87 28.83 3.70 -40.95
N SER A 88 29.95 3.09 -40.53
CA SER A 88 30.65 3.22 -39.26
C SER A 88 30.76 4.65 -38.73
N VAL A 89 30.55 4.83 -37.43
CA VAL A 89 31.08 5.98 -36.69
C VAL A 89 31.62 5.53 -35.33
N ASN A 90 32.85 5.96 -35.09
CA ASN A 90 33.65 5.84 -33.87
C ASN A 90 32.89 6.20 -32.59
N ASN A 91 33.10 5.44 -31.51
CA ASN A 91 32.86 5.93 -30.15
C ASN A 91 34.03 5.64 -29.22
N LYS A 92 34.60 6.71 -28.69
CA LYS A 92 35.53 6.75 -27.54
C LYS A 92 34.81 6.26 -26.26
N PRO A 93 35.54 5.75 -25.26
CA PRO A 93 34.96 5.31 -24.00
C PRO A 93 34.72 6.50 -23.06
N GLU A 94 33.46 6.69 -22.66
CA GLU A 94 33.07 7.68 -21.66
C GLU A 94 33.19 7.09 -20.23
N THR A 95 33.67 7.93 -19.34
CA THR A 95 34.18 7.65 -18.00
C THR A 95 33.06 7.27 -17.04
N GLN A 96 33.26 6.20 -16.26
CA GLN A 96 32.40 5.77 -15.18
C GLN A 96 32.24 6.85 -14.10
N ARG A 97 31.09 7.53 -14.10
CA ARG A 97 30.65 8.38 -12.99
C ARG A 97 29.96 7.51 -11.94
N ARG A 98 30.69 7.19 -10.86
CA ARG A 98 30.14 6.63 -9.60
C ARG A 98 29.02 7.55 -9.10
N SER A 99 27.77 7.08 -9.17
CA SER A 99 26.65 7.72 -8.48
C SER A 99 26.44 7.02 -7.13
N ARG A 100 26.46 7.83 -6.08
CA ARG A 100 26.23 7.48 -4.68
C ARG A 100 24.87 6.81 -4.49
N ALA A 101 24.86 5.64 -3.88
CA ALA A 101 23.65 5.00 -3.36
C ALA A 101 23.02 5.90 -2.28
N SER A 102 21.79 6.35 -2.55
CA SER A 102 20.98 7.11 -1.60
C SER A 102 20.36 6.16 -0.57
N THR A 103 20.69 6.41 0.69
CA THR A 103 19.92 6.03 1.88
C THR A 103 18.49 6.53 1.74
N VAL A 104 17.52 5.66 1.44
CA VAL A 104 16.08 5.95 1.56
C VAL A 104 15.39 4.77 2.22
N LEU A 105 15.65 4.59 3.50
CA LEU A 105 14.68 3.99 4.41
C LEU A 105 14.07 5.16 5.16
N GLY A 106 12.89 5.59 4.69
CA GLY A 106 12.13 6.62 5.38
C GLY A 106 11.86 6.14 6.81
N ASN A 107 12.27 6.95 7.78
CA ASN A 107 11.76 6.86 9.14
C ASN A 107 10.24 6.98 9.05
N ALA A 108 9.54 5.84 9.07
CA ALA A 108 8.14 5.81 9.42
C ALA A 108 8.08 6.36 10.84
N GLY A 109 7.54 7.57 11.00
CA GLY A 109 7.34 8.18 12.29
C GLY A 109 6.59 7.18 13.16
N ALA A 110 7.29 6.64 14.16
CA ALA A 110 6.65 5.93 15.24
C ALA A 110 5.62 6.88 15.85
N PRO A 111 4.40 6.40 16.20
CA PRO A 111 3.52 7.21 17.04
C PRO A 111 4.31 7.62 18.29
N ASP A 112 4.18 8.90 18.64
CA ASP A 112 4.85 9.55 19.76
C ASP A 112 4.79 8.64 21.00
N SER A 113 5.96 8.14 21.41
CA SER A 113 6.08 7.11 22.46
C SER A 113 7.01 7.61 23.56
N THR A 114 6.48 8.49 24.39
CA THR A 114 6.96 8.69 25.76
C THR A 114 6.53 7.51 26.63
N VAL A 115 7.02 6.31 26.32
CA VAL A 115 7.07 5.16 27.24
C VAL A 115 8.39 4.45 27.00
N VAL A 116 9.42 4.85 27.76
CA VAL A 116 10.70 4.15 27.83
C VAL A 116 10.49 2.93 28.74
N GLU A 117 9.87 1.87 28.21
CA GLU A 117 9.94 0.55 28.86
C GLU A 117 11.22 -0.15 28.40
N ASP A 118 12.00 -0.59 29.39
CA ASP A 118 13.24 -1.35 29.26
C ASP A 118 13.09 -2.52 28.27
N ARG A 119 13.66 -2.35 27.07
CA ARG A 119 13.76 -3.41 26.07
C ARG A 119 14.83 -4.42 26.51
N LYS A 120 14.46 -5.37 27.36
CA LYS A 120 15.19 -6.65 27.42
C LYS A 120 15.13 -7.26 26.02
N LYS A 121 16.25 -7.17 25.29
CA LYS A 121 16.43 -7.75 23.96
C LYS A 121 16.15 -9.24 24.08
N GLU A 122 15.00 -9.71 23.58
CA GLU A 122 14.71 -11.14 23.47
C GLU A 122 15.89 -11.75 22.70
N SER A 123 16.74 -12.50 23.40
CA SER A 123 17.91 -13.15 22.82
C SER A 123 17.42 -14.12 21.75
N GLY A 124 17.59 -13.74 20.47
CA GLY A 124 17.12 -14.53 19.34
C GLY A 124 16.00 -13.93 18.50
N ASP A 125 15.60 -12.66 18.70
CA ASP A 125 14.78 -11.98 17.68
C ASP A 125 15.63 -11.64 16.45
N TYR A 126 15.32 -12.29 15.32
CA TYR A 126 15.98 -12.06 14.03
C TYR A 126 15.41 -10.84 13.30
N LEU A 127 14.30 -10.29 13.79
CA LEU A 127 13.71 -9.10 13.22
C LEU A 127 14.42 -7.84 13.72
N THR A 128 14.77 -6.95 12.80
CA THR A 128 15.44 -5.70 13.14
C THR A 128 14.46 -4.70 13.78
N GLU A 129 15.00 -3.72 14.51
CA GLU A 129 14.21 -2.73 15.24
C GLU A 129 13.39 -1.79 14.33
N LYS A 130 13.67 -1.78 13.02
CA LYS A 130 12.92 -1.02 12.02
C LYS A 130 11.51 -1.55 11.77
N PHE A 131 11.26 -2.81 12.14
CA PHE A 131 9.96 -3.44 11.94
C PHE A 131 9.17 -3.50 13.24
N GLU A 132 7.98 -4.08 13.16
CA GLU A 132 7.09 -4.17 14.31
C GLU A 132 7.68 -4.94 15.48
N ASN A 133 7.37 -4.52 16.70
CA ASN A 133 7.53 -5.32 17.91
C ASN A 133 6.18 -5.94 18.33
N LEU A 134 6.17 -6.73 19.42
CA LEU A 134 4.94 -7.40 19.88
C LEU A 134 3.86 -6.40 20.34
N SER A 135 4.24 -5.31 20.99
CA SER A 135 3.30 -4.27 21.43
C SER A 135 2.63 -3.60 20.22
N PHE A 136 3.43 -3.20 19.23
CA PHE A 136 2.94 -2.62 17.99
C PHE A 136 1.91 -3.50 17.28
N VAL A 137 2.19 -4.80 17.10
CA VAL A 137 1.23 -5.70 16.41
C VAL A 137 -0.07 -5.92 17.18
N LYS A 138 -0.06 -5.82 18.51
CA LYS A 138 -1.27 -5.88 19.32
C LYS A 138 -2.12 -4.62 19.09
N SER A 139 -1.51 -3.45 19.14
CA SER A 139 -2.19 -2.17 18.84
C SER A 139 -2.71 -2.13 17.41
N TRP A 140 -1.91 -2.59 16.44
CA TRP A 140 -2.31 -2.64 15.03
C TRP A 140 -3.48 -3.60 14.79
N ARG A 141 -3.55 -4.71 15.54
CA ARG A 141 -4.68 -5.64 15.46
C ARG A 141 -6.01 -4.97 15.85
N LEU A 142 -5.99 -4.07 16.83
CA LEU A 142 -7.18 -3.28 17.20
C LEU A 142 -7.60 -2.34 16.07
N LEU A 143 -6.63 -1.72 15.37
CA LEU A 143 -6.92 -0.89 14.21
C LEU A 143 -7.55 -1.69 13.07
N VAL A 144 -7.03 -2.88 12.78
CA VAL A 144 -7.63 -3.81 11.80
C VAL A 144 -9.08 -4.13 12.18
N LYS A 145 -9.36 -4.47 13.45
CA LYS A 145 -10.73 -4.74 13.90
C LYS A 145 -11.67 -3.54 13.74
N ARG A 146 -11.20 -2.32 14.09
CA ARG A 146 -11.98 -1.08 13.88
C ARG A 146 -12.22 -0.80 12.40
N ALA A 147 -11.28 -1.15 11.52
CA ALA A 147 -11.46 -1.02 10.09
C ALA A 147 -12.49 -2.02 9.54
N MET A 148 -12.54 -3.25 10.08
CA MET A 148 -13.54 -4.24 9.67
C MET A 148 -14.97 -3.74 9.88
N SER A 149 -15.24 -2.99 10.95
CA SER A 149 -16.58 -2.39 11.17
C SER A 149 -16.91 -1.23 10.22
N LYS A 150 -16.01 -0.87 9.31
CA LYS A 150 -16.21 0.15 8.26
C LYS A 150 -16.35 -0.46 6.87
N ILE A 151 -16.27 -1.79 6.76
CA ILE A 151 -16.51 -2.49 5.50
C ILE A 151 -18.02 -2.40 5.18
N PRO A 152 -18.40 -1.98 3.95
CA PRO A 152 -19.80 -2.00 3.54
C PRO A 152 -20.39 -3.41 3.60
N SER A 153 -21.68 -3.53 3.93
CA SER A 153 -22.36 -4.81 4.15
C SER A 153 -22.20 -5.80 2.98
N GLU A 154 -22.23 -5.30 1.76
CA GLU A 154 -22.11 -6.06 0.52
C GLU A 154 -20.69 -6.65 0.31
N TYR A 155 -19.70 -6.20 1.08
CA TYR A 155 -18.33 -6.72 1.05
C TYR A 155 -17.91 -7.39 2.38
N ALA A 156 -18.80 -7.52 3.36
CA ALA A 156 -18.44 -8.04 4.69
C ALA A 156 -17.80 -9.44 4.64
N ASP A 157 -18.28 -10.31 3.75
CA ASP A 157 -17.76 -11.68 3.58
C ASP A 157 -16.40 -11.73 2.85
N THR A 158 -15.94 -10.62 2.28
CA THR A 158 -14.65 -10.58 1.58
C THR A 158 -13.46 -10.54 2.53
N VAL A 159 -13.68 -10.25 3.82
CA VAL A 159 -12.62 -10.08 4.81
C VAL A 159 -12.96 -10.81 6.10
N THR A 160 -12.13 -11.78 6.46
CA THR A 160 -12.28 -12.54 7.70
C THR A 160 -11.04 -12.46 8.58
N MET A 161 -11.25 -12.07 9.84
CA MET A 161 -10.23 -12.14 10.88
C MET A 161 -10.91 -12.50 12.20
N PRO A 162 -10.62 -13.68 12.79
CA PRO A 162 -11.14 -14.06 14.09
C PRO A 162 -10.80 -13.04 15.17
N ASP A 163 -11.63 -12.94 16.21
CA ASP A 163 -11.45 -11.98 17.29
C ASP A 163 -10.19 -12.21 18.11
N GLU A 164 -9.82 -13.46 18.31
CA GLU A 164 -8.69 -13.85 19.12
C GLU A 164 -7.53 -14.39 18.29
N CYS A 165 -6.31 -14.19 18.80
CA CYS A 165 -5.10 -14.74 18.20
C CYS A 165 -4.07 -14.97 19.31
N THR A 166 -4.17 -16.11 19.97
CA THR A 166 -3.33 -16.46 21.12
C THR A 166 -2.09 -17.23 20.69
N LYS A 167 -1.16 -17.48 21.61
CA LYS A 167 0.02 -18.32 21.32
C LYS A 167 -0.38 -19.76 20.99
N ALA A 168 -1.37 -20.31 21.71
CA ALA A 168 -1.87 -21.67 21.52
C ALA A 168 -2.76 -21.81 20.27
N ALA A 169 -3.53 -20.76 19.94
CA ALA A 169 -4.46 -20.76 18.80
C ALA A 169 -4.22 -19.54 17.92
N ARG A 170 -3.33 -19.68 16.94
CA ARG A 170 -3.11 -18.63 15.93
C ARG A 170 -4.26 -18.63 14.93
N CYS A 171 -4.83 -17.45 14.67
CA CYS A 171 -5.97 -17.30 13.77
C CYS A 171 -5.63 -17.49 12.28
N LYS A 172 -4.35 -17.44 11.91
CA LYS A 172 -3.82 -17.64 10.54
C LYS A 172 -4.35 -16.68 9.46
N SER A 173 -5.21 -15.72 9.79
CA SER A 173 -5.66 -14.68 8.86
C SER A 173 -4.48 -13.84 8.36
N GLY A 174 -4.44 -13.57 7.06
CA GLY A 174 -3.43 -12.69 6.44
C GLY A 174 -3.55 -11.22 6.87
N PHE A 175 -4.70 -10.84 7.45
CA PHE A 175 -4.92 -9.53 8.05
C PHE A 175 -4.38 -9.39 9.47
N CYS A 176 -4.08 -10.51 10.15
CA CYS A 176 -3.66 -10.49 11.55
C CYS A 176 -2.17 -10.12 11.69
N PRO A 177 -1.83 -8.95 12.28
CA PRO A 177 -0.44 -8.50 12.41
C PRO A 177 0.44 -9.45 13.23
N ILE A 178 -0.16 -10.08 14.25
CA ILE A 178 0.52 -11.06 15.10
C ILE A 178 0.90 -12.31 14.30
N CYS A 179 0.00 -12.79 13.45
CA CYS A 179 0.26 -13.91 12.56
C CYS A 179 1.35 -13.56 11.55
N MET A 180 1.23 -12.41 10.89
CA MET A 180 2.21 -11.95 9.90
C MET A 180 3.61 -11.78 10.50
N ARG A 181 3.71 -11.20 11.71
CA ARG A 181 4.97 -11.12 12.47
C ARG A 181 5.57 -12.50 12.71
N LEU A 182 4.76 -13.48 13.15
CA LEU A 182 5.25 -14.84 13.40
C LEU A 182 5.75 -15.52 12.12
N LEU A 183 5.02 -15.35 11.01
CA LEU A 183 5.45 -15.86 9.70
C LEU A 183 6.81 -15.27 9.29
N ARG A 184 6.98 -13.96 9.45
CA ARG A 184 8.24 -13.27 9.17
C ARG A 184 9.39 -13.75 10.05
N LYS A 185 9.19 -13.89 11.37
CA LYS A 185 10.20 -14.45 12.28
C LYS A 185 10.61 -15.87 11.86
N LYS A 186 9.65 -16.69 11.43
CA LYS A 186 9.92 -18.04 10.91
C LYS A 186 10.73 -18.01 9.62
N LEU A 187 10.42 -17.11 8.69
CA LEU A 187 11.18 -16.94 7.45
C LEU A 187 12.62 -16.51 7.75
N LEU A 188 12.82 -15.47 8.57
CA LEU A 188 14.16 -14.98 8.93
C LEU A 188 15.00 -16.04 9.64
N LYS A 189 14.39 -16.82 10.54
CA LYS A 189 15.07 -17.95 11.17
C LYS A 189 15.51 -18.97 10.12
N PHE A 190 14.63 -19.32 9.18
CA PHE A 190 14.93 -20.26 8.11
C PHE A 190 16.07 -19.76 7.20
N THR A 191 15.99 -18.52 6.72
CA THR A 191 17.01 -17.96 5.83
C THR A 191 18.38 -17.87 6.50
N LYS A 192 18.42 -17.54 7.80
CA LYS A 192 19.66 -17.56 8.60
C LYS A 192 20.26 -18.96 8.71
N VAL A 193 19.45 -19.97 9.08
CA VAL A 193 19.90 -21.37 9.20
C VAL A 193 20.45 -21.88 7.87
N LYS A 194 19.83 -21.48 6.75
CA LYS A 194 20.27 -21.84 5.40
C LYS A 194 21.37 -20.93 4.84
N LYS A 195 21.89 -19.99 5.61
CA LYS A 195 22.95 -19.04 5.23
C LYS A 195 22.65 -18.27 3.93
N PHE A 196 21.38 -17.93 3.69
CA PHE A 196 20.98 -17.24 2.47
C PHE A 196 21.60 -15.85 2.34
N GLN A 197 21.96 -15.20 3.45
CA GLN A 197 22.66 -13.92 3.44
C GLN A 197 24.04 -13.95 2.77
N CYS A 198 24.62 -15.15 2.55
CA CYS A 198 25.92 -15.31 1.88
C CYS A 198 25.82 -15.31 0.35
N ARG A 199 24.61 -15.14 -0.22
CA ARG A 199 24.39 -15.10 -1.67
C ARG A 199 24.23 -13.66 -2.13
N GLU A 200 24.44 -13.41 -3.42
CA GLU A 200 24.03 -12.15 -4.04
C GLU A 200 22.51 -12.12 -4.22
N TRP A 201 21.89 -11.01 -3.84
CA TRP A 201 20.45 -10.79 -3.95
C TRP A 201 20.12 -9.48 -4.65
N HIS A 202 19.13 -9.55 -5.53
CA HIS A 202 18.45 -8.39 -6.10
C HIS A 202 17.09 -8.23 -5.42
N PHE A 203 16.84 -7.05 -4.87
CA PHE A 203 15.52 -6.61 -4.45
C PHE A 203 14.84 -5.88 -5.60
N VAL A 204 13.66 -6.35 -5.99
CA VAL A 204 12.93 -5.84 -7.15
C VAL A 204 11.55 -5.38 -6.71
N THR A 205 11.19 -4.15 -7.09
CA THR A 205 9.82 -3.64 -6.95
C THR A 205 9.21 -3.49 -8.32
N ILE A 206 8.01 -4.04 -8.50
CA ILE A 206 7.30 -4.03 -9.79
C ILE A 206 5.90 -3.46 -9.55
N VAL A 207 5.63 -2.30 -10.14
CA VAL A 207 4.29 -1.70 -10.18
C VAL A 207 3.59 -2.24 -11.42
N VAL A 208 2.40 -2.78 -11.24
CA VAL A 208 1.60 -3.36 -12.32
C VAL A 208 0.42 -2.43 -12.58
N GLU A 209 0.43 -1.73 -13.72
CA GLU A 209 -0.49 -0.62 -14.01
C GLU A 209 -1.97 -1.04 -13.97
N GLN A 210 -2.29 -2.18 -14.56
CA GLN A 210 -3.64 -2.76 -14.56
C GLN A 210 -4.11 -3.26 -13.18
N TRP A 211 -3.28 -3.12 -12.14
CA TRP A 211 -3.62 -3.45 -10.76
C TRP A 211 -3.88 -2.22 -9.88
N LEU A 212 -4.06 -1.05 -10.49
CA LEU A 212 -4.50 0.14 -9.77
C LEU A 212 -5.98 0.04 -9.41
N LYS A 213 -6.28 0.14 -8.11
CA LYS A 213 -7.66 0.26 -7.61
C LYS A 213 -7.99 1.72 -7.34
N ALA A 214 -9.15 2.18 -7.83
CA ALA A 214 -9.60 3.55 -7.60
C ALA A 214 -9.97 3.77 -6.11
N PRO A 215 -9.84 4.99 -5.57
CA PRO A 215 -10.42 5.32 -4.27
C PRO A 215 -11.92 5.01 -4.24
N GLY A 216 -12.42 4.42 -3.15
CA GLY A 216 -13.81 3.97 -3.01
C GLY A 216 -14.11 2.61 -3.66
N ASP A 217 -13.19 2.01 -4.43
CA ASP A 217 -13.37 0.64 -4.93
C ASP A 217 -13.07 -0.39 -3.83
N TYR A 218 -14.08 -1.13 -3.37
CA TYR A 218 -13.94 -2.23 -2.40
C TYR A 218 -13.82 -3.61 -3.07
N THR A 219 -13.85 -3.68 -4.40
CA THR A 219 -13.82 -4.95 -5.14
C THR A 219 -12.51 -5.70 -4.85
N PRO A 220 -12.59 -6.96 -4.42
CA PRO A 220 -11.40 -7.78 -4.24
C PRO A 220 -10.57 -7.87 -5.51
N PHE A 221 -9.26 -7.88 -5.32
CA PHE A 221 -8.29 -8.09 -6.39
C PHE A 221 -8.29 -9.54 -6.90
N GLY A 222 -8.93 -10.45 -6.15
CA GLY A 222 -9.03 -11.88 -6.46
C GLY A 222 -7.95 -12.69 -5.75
N LYS A 223 -7.71 -13.93 -6.22
CA LYS A 223 -6.70 -14.81 -5.65
C LYS A 223 -5.29 -14.28 -6.00
N LEU A 224 -4.64 -13.70 -5.00
CA LEU A 224 -3.34 -13.01 -5.12
C LEU A 224 -2.28 -13.82 -5.88
N LYS A 225 -1.98 -15.04 -5.46
CA LYS A 225 -0.98 -15.91 -6.11
C LYS A 225 -1.39 -16.41 -7.50
N ASP A 226 -2.67 -16.30 -7.85
CA ASP A 226 -3.21 -16.84 -9.09
C ASP A 226 -3.21 -15.84 -10.25
N GLN A 227 -2.73 -14.63 -10.01
CA GLN A 227 -2.65 -13.58 -11.02
C GLN A 227 -1.76 -14.00 -12.20
N PRO A 228 -2.20 -13.78 -13.46
CA PRO A 228 -1.44 -14.18 -14.64
C PRO A 228 0.00 -13.66 -14.67
N ALA A 229 0.24 -12.40 -14.27
CA ALA A 229 1.57 -11.82 -14.25
C ALA A 229 2.54 -12.59 -13.32
N ILE A 230 2.07 -13.00 -12.14
CA ILE A 230 2.88 -13.79 -11.19
C ILE A 230 3.10 -15.19 -11.74
N LYS A 231 2.04 -15.86 -12.20
CA LYS A 231 2.14 -17.21 -12.79
C LYS A 231 3.13 -17.24 -13.96
N ASN A 232 3.01 -16.29 -14.87
CA ASN A 232 3.88 -16.20 -16.04
C ASN A 232 5.33 -15.92 -15.66
N LEU A 233 5.57 -15.02 -14.70
CA LEU A 233 6.91 -14.74 -14.18
C LEU A 233 7.53 -16.00 -13.54
N LEU A 234 6.79 -16.69 -12.67
CA LEU A 234 7.26 -17.92 -12.01
C LEU A 234 7.55 -19.03 -13.02
N LEU A 235 6.65 -19.23 -14.00
CA LEU A 235 6.86 -20.18 -15.10
C LEU A 235 8.09 -19.81 -15.94
N GLY A 236 8.30 -18.52 -16.22
CA GLY A 236 9.47 -18.01 -16.93
C GLY A 236 10.77 -18.37 -16.20
N ILE A 237 10.83 -18.16 -14.88
CA ILE A 237 11.98 -18.52 -14.06
C ILE A 237 12.18 -20.05 -14.04
N HIS A 238 11.11 -20.84 -13.86
CA HIS A 238 11.21 -22.30 -13.87
C HIS A 238 11.75 -22.85 -15.20
N ARG A 239 11.40 -22.22 -16.33
CA ARG A 239 11.89 -22.62 -17.66
C ARG A 239 13.39 -22.41 -17.86
N LEU A 240 14.05 -21.61 -17.02
CA LEU A 240 15.52 -21.50 -17.04
C LEU A 240 16.21 -22.80 -16.58
N LYS A 241 15.49 -23.70 -15.90
CA LYS A 241 16.03 -24.98 -15.37
C LYS A 241 17.29 -24.81 -14.51
N ARG A 242 17.38 -23.70 -13.78
CA ARG A 242 18.50 -23.36 -12.90
C ARG A 242 18.20 -23.72 -11.45
N PRO A 243 18.83 -24.77 -10.88
CA PRO A 243 18.52 -25.24 -9.53
C PRO A 243 18.99 -24.28 -8.43
N ASP A 244 19.88 -23.34 -8.76
CA ASP A 244 20.45 -22.38 -7.84
C ASP A 244 19.55 -21.15 -7.62
N VAL A 245 18.48 -20.97 -8.40
CA VAL A 245 17.61 -19.80 -8.30
C VAL A 245 16.74 -19.86 -7.03
N LEU A 246 16.79 -18.79 -6.24
CA LEU A 246 15.87 -18.58 -5.12
C LEU A 246 15.05 -17.32 -5.36
N LEU A 247 13.77 -17.41 -5.02
CA LEU A 247 12.87 -16.26 -5.04
C LEU A 247 12.03 -16.23 -3.77
N ILE A 248 11.93 -15.04 -3.18
CA ILE A 248 10.96 -14.70 -2.14
C ILE A 248 10.14 -13.53 -2.70
N GLY A 249 8.85 -13.73 -2.93
CA GLY A 249 7.97 -12.73 -3.50
C GLY A 249 6.75 -12.47 -2.63
N GLY A 250 6.25 -11.24 -2.66
CA GLY A 250 5.06 -10.82 -1.95
C GLY A 250 4.29 -9.75 -2.72
N ILE A 251 2.97 -9.76 -2.57
CA ILE A 251 2.10 -8.68 -3.05
C ILE A 251 1.89 -7.67 -1.92
N GLU A 252 1.97 -6.40 -2.25
CA GLU A 252 1.64 -5.27 -1.38
C GLU A 252 0.71 -4.29 -2.10
N THR A 253 -0.02 -3.52 -1.31
CA THR A 253 -0.78 -2.35 -1.75
C THR A 253 -0.60 -1.22 -0.75
N VAL A 254 -0.73 0.02 -1.21
CA VAL A 254 -0.67 1.23 -0.39
C VAL A 254 -1.80 2.17 -0.78
N PHE A 255 -2.40 2.85 0.18
CA PHE A 255 -3.42 3.86 -0.10
C PHE A 255 -2.72 5.20 -0.38
N ASN A 256 -2.64 5.60 -1.64
CA ASN A 256 -1.96 6.83 -2.03
C ASN A 256 -2.89 8.04 -1.89
N VAL A 257 -2.31 9.12 -1.37
CA VAL A 257 -2.96 10.42 -1.22
C VAL A 257 -2.03 11.49 -1.74
N MET A 258 -2.51 12.33 -2.65
CA MET A 258 -1.79 13.43 -3.26
C MET A 258 -2.48 14.75 -2.90
N ASN A 259 -1.78 15.67 -2.23
CA ASN A 259 -2.34 16.94 -1.74
C ASN A 259 -3.64 16.75 -0.94
N ASN A 260 -3.66 15.75 -0.05
CA ASN A 260 -4.83 15.32 0.72
C ASN A 260 -5.99 14.71 -0.09
N ILE A 261 -5.83 14.51 -1.40
CA ILE A 261 -6.81 13.87 -2.28
C ILE A 261 -6.40 12.40 -2.52
N PRO A 262 -7.25 11.41 -2.21
CA PRO A 262 -6.98 10.02 -2.56
C PRO A 262 -6.70 9.87 -4.06
N SER A 263 -5.57 9.26 -4.42
CA SER A 263 -5.15 9.08 -5.82
C SER A 263 -5.24 7.64 -6.30
N GLY A 264 -5.44 6.69 -5.39
CA GLY A 264 -5.67 5.28 -5.71
C GLY A 264 -4.85 4.35 -4.84
N LYS A 265 -4.99 3.06 -5.12
CA LYS A 265 -4.37 1.98 -4.37
C LYS A 265 -3.63 1.07 -5.35
N PRO A 266 -2.39 1.40 -5.75
CA PRO A 266 -1.62 0.53 -6.61
C PRO A 266 -1.31 -0.77 -5.86
N PHE A 267 -1.35 -1.88 -6.58
CA PHE A 267 -0.76 -3.13 -6.14
C PHE A 267 0.59 -3.30 -6.84
N HIS A 268 1.58 -3.76 -6.07
CA HIS A 268 2.93 -3.97 -6.56
C HIS A 268 3.52 -5.24 -5.98
N LEU A 269 4.49 -5.80 -6.71
CA LEU A 269 5.25 -6.96 -6.30
C LEU A 269 6.56 -6.51 -5.67
N HIS A 270 6.88 -7.08 -4.52
CA HIS A 270 8.22 -7.04 -3.95
C HIS A 270 8.85 -8.42 -4.07
N LEU A 271 10.02 -8.48 -4.72
CA LEU A 271 10.75 -9.70 -4.95
C LEU A 271 12.15 -9.57 -4.36
N MET A 272 12.64 -10.66 -3.78
CA MET A 272 14.06 -10.90 -3.58
C MET A 272 14.45 -12.10 -4.42
N VAL A 273 15.43 -11.92 -5.31
CA VAL A 273 15.88 -12.97 -6.22
C VAL A 273 17.39 -13.16 -6.12
N SER A 274 17.83 -14.40 -6.07
CA SER A 274 19.23 -14.82 -6.11
C SER A 274 19.45 -15.85 -7.21
N GLY A 275 20.64 -15.85 -7.81
CA GLY A 275 20.99 -16.77 -8.90
C GLY A 275 20.60 -16.29 -10.30
N LEU A 276 20.21 -15.02 -10.48
CA LEU A 276 19.97 -14.40 -11.78
C LEU A 276 20.63 -13.02 -11.81
N THR A 277 21.17 -12.62 -12.97
CA THR A 277 21.68 -11.25 -13.15
C THR A 277 20.55 -10.24 -13.25
N ARG A 278 20.87 -8.96 -13.09
CA ARG A 278 19.92 -7.86 -13.28
C ARG A 278 19.33 -7.87 -14.69
N GLU A 279 20.14 -8.15 -15.70
CA GLU A 279 19.75 -8.17 -17.12
C GLU A 279 18.78 -9.33 -17.39
N GLU A 280 19.09 -10.53 -16.87
CA GLU A 280 18.20 -11.69 -16.96
C GLU A 280 16.84 -11.42 -16.31
N LEU A 281 16.84 -10.85 -15.10
CA LEU A 281 15.61 -10.48 -14.39
C LEU A 281 14.80 -9.43 -15.13
N SER A 282 15.47 -8.40 -15.66
CA SER A 282 14.84 -7.35 -16.46
C SER A 282 14.15 -7.93 -17.70
N ASN A 283 14.82 -8.82 -18.43
CA ASN A 283 14.27 -9.46 -19.62
C ASN A 283 13.08 -10.37 -19.28
N LEU A 284 13.16 -11.15 -18.19
CA LEU A 284 12.05 -11.97 -17.70
C LEU A 284 10.83 -11.12 -17.32
N ILE A 285 11.04 -10.04 -16.59
CA ILE A 285 9.97 -9.15 -16.15
C ILE A 285 9.29 -8.50 -17.35
N LYS A 286 10.07 -7.90 -18.27
CA LYS A 286 9.53 -7.30 -19.50
C LYS A 286 8.73 -8.28 -20.36
N LYS A 287 9.16 -9.55 -20.39
CA LYS A 287 8.50 -10.60 -21.18
C LYS A 287 7.16 -11.06 -20.57
N HIS A 288 7.05 -11.07 -19.24
CA HIS A 288 5.94 -11.72 -18.54
C HIS A 288 5.00 -10.77 -17.79
N ILE A 289 5.44 -9.55 -17.53
CA ILE A 289 4.66 -8.48 -16.92
C ILE A 289 4.49 -7.42 -18.01
N PRO A 290 3.25 -7.14 -18.45
CA PRO A 290 3.00 -6.16 -19.50
C PRO A 290 3.73 -4.85 -19.20
N ASP A 291 4.34 -4.29 -20.25
CA ASP A 291 4.98 -2.99 -20.13
C ASP A 291 3.95 -1.98 -19.68
N THR A 292 4.28 -1.27 -18.60
CA THR A 292 3.42 -0.23 -18.08
C THR A 292 3.90 1.10 -18.62
N HIS A 293 2.98 2.00 -18.92
CA HIS A 293 3.30 3.38 -19.27
C HIS A 293 3.79 4.20 -18.06
N LEU A 294 3.79 3.60 -16.87
CA LEU A 294 4.23 4.23 -15.63
C LEU A 294 5.74 4.55 -15.64
N PRO A 295 6.12 5.80 -15.29
CA PRO A 295 7.52 6.14 -15.05
C PRO A 295 8.07 5.27 -13.92
N ARG A 296 9.10 4.46 -14.21
CA ARG A 296 9.76 3.55 -13.26
C ARG A 296 8.87 2.43 -12.71
N SER A 297 8.25 1.70 -13.63
CA SER A 297 7.47 0.48 -13.35
C SER A 297 8.25 -0.62 -12.64
N VAL A 298 9.55 -0.70 -12.90
CA VAL A 298 10.44 -1.67 -12.28
C VAL A 298 11.63 -0.95 -11.64
N ARG A 299 11.88 -1.24 -10.37
CA ARG A 299 13.07 -0.80 -9.64
C ARG A 299 13.90 -1.99 -9.22
N PHE A 300 15.19 -1.95 -9.51
CA PHE A 300 16.17 -2.94 -9.09
C PHE A 300 17.14 -2.30 -8.09
N ASP A 301 17.22 -2.89 -6.91
CA ASP A 301 18.19 -2.55 -5.88
C ASP A 301 19.02 -3.80 -5.58
N ARG A 302 20.34 -3.66 -5.45
CA ARG A 302 21.15 -4.74 -4.88
C ARG A 302 20.96 -4.73 -3.36
N VAL A 303 20.76 -5.89 -2.75
CA VAL A 303 20.76 -6.01 -1.28
C VAL A 303 22.20 -5.80 -0.81
N GLY A 304 22.38 -4.83 0.07
CA GLY A 304 23.71 -4.46 0.57
C GLY A 304 24.33 -5.53 1.48
N ASP A 305 25.60 -5.35 1.78
CA ASP A 305 26.40 -6.32 2.53
C ASP A 305 26.36 -6.06 4.06
N LYS A 306 25.63 -5.04 4.53
CA LYS A 306 25.54 -4.79 5.99
C LYS A 306 24.73 -5.91 6.65
N PRO A 307 25.04 -6.28 7.91
CA PRO A 307 24.31 -7.33 8.63
C PRO A 307 22.79 -7.14 8.69
N SER A 308 22.31 -5.91 8.62
CA SER A 308 20.88 -5.56 8.61
C SER A 308 20.22 -5.62 7.23
N ASP A 309 20.97 -5.51 6.14
CA ASP A 309 20.39 -5.24 4.82
C ASP A 309 19.58 -6.45 4.30
N PHE A 310 20.13 -7.65 4.45
CA PHE A 310 19.44 -8.89 4.09
C PHE A 310 18.16 -9.13 4.93
N PRO A 311 18.20 -9.15 6.28
CA PRO A 311 16.98 -9.35 7.07
C PRO A 311 15.96 -8.22 6.86
N ASP A 312 16.40 -6.97 6.62
CA ASP A 312 15.51 -5.87 6.28
C ASP A 312 14.80 -6.11 4.95
N ALA A 313 15.54 -6.48 3.90
CA ALA A 313 14.97 -6.78 2.59
C ALA A 313 13.96 -7.94 2.65
N VAL A 314 14.30 -9.04 3.33
CA VAL A 314 13.41 -10.23 3.48
C VAL A 314 12.15 -9.84 4.25
N SER A 315 12.31 -9.05 5.30
CA SER A 315 11.20 -8.55 6.12
C SER A 315 10.29 -7.64 5.33
N TYR A 316 10.85 -6.81 4.45
CA TYR A 316 10.12 -5.89 3.60
C TYR A 316 9.25 -6.64 2.57
N VAL A 317 9.76 -7.70 1.94
CA VAL A 317 8.92 -8.56 1.08
C VAL A 317 7.72 -9.14 1.85
N CYS A 318 7.91 -9.39 3.16
CA CYS A 318 6.88 -9.90 4.07
C CYS A 318 6.17 -8.80 4.89
N MET A 319 6.25 -7.53 4.48
CA MET A 319 5.68 -6.40 5.21
C MET A 319 4.15 -6.47 5.21
N GLN A 320 3.49 -6.01 6.28
CA GLN A 320 2.04 -5.90 6.26
C GLN A 320 1.59 -4.72 5.36
N PRO A 321 0.64 -4.90 4.43
CA PRO A 321 0.45 -4.01 3.29
C PRO A 321 -0.62 -2.94 3.54
N PHE A 322 -0.63 -2.32 4.72
CA PHE A 322 -1.71 -1.38 5.10
C PHE A 322 -1.16 -0.03 5.48
N TRP A 323 -0.58 0.67 4.51
CA TRP A 323 -0.07 2.01 4.73
C TRP A 323 -0.81 3.03 3.89
N ARG A 324 -0.99 4.21 4.47
CA ARG A 324 -1.37 5.41 3.73
C ARG A 324 -0.09 6.13 3.35
N LYS A 325 0.11 6.37 2.07
CA LYS A 325 1.26 7.13 1.57
C LYS A 325 0.78 8.49 1.10
N SER A 326 1.13 9.52 1.85
CA SER A 326 0.77 10.90 1.56
C SER A 326 1.92 11.58 0.82
N LYS A 327 1.62 12.36 -0.23
CA LYS A 327 2.57 13.12 -1.02
C LYS A 327 1.98 14.49 -1.33
N ASN A 328 2.82 15.53 -1.31
CA ASN A 328 2.47 16.86 -1.82
C ASN A 328 3.17 17.07 -3.17
N ASP A 329 2.60 17.91 -4.05
CA ASP A 329 3.18 18.22 -5.37
C ASP A 329 4.63 18.70 -5.28
N ASN A 330 4.94 19.48 -4.25
CA ASN A 330 6.26 20.06 -4.02
C ASN A 330 7.26 19.08 -3.38
N SER A 331 6.78 17.91 -2.92
CA SER A 331 7.63 16.90 -2.26
C SER A 331 7.97 15.77 -3.24
N GLY A 332 9.26 15.59 -3.52
CA GLY A 332 9.72 14.45 -4.32
C GLY A 332 9.45 13.09 -3.65
N SER A 333 9.40 13.06 -2.31
CA SER A 333 9.15 11.87 -1.49
C SER A 333 7.80 11.96 -0.77
N GLY A 334 7.01 10.89 -0.87
CA GLY A 334 5.85 10.71 0.00
C GLY A 334 6.28 10.14 1.37
N TRP A 335 5.47 10.39 2.40
CA TRP A 335 5.66 9.82 3.74
C TRP A 335 4.55 8.82 4.06
N PHE A 336 4.87 7.86 4.92
CA PHE A 336 3.95 6.81 5.34
C PHE A 336 3.23 7.21 6.63
N GLN A 337 1.95 6.88 6.70
CA GLN A 337 1.05 7.14 7.82
C GLN A 337 0.18 5.92 8.08
N THR A 338 -0.29 5.81 9.32
CA THR A 338 -1.39 4.90 9.66
C THR A 338 -2.63 5.26 8.84
N PRO A 339 -3.25 4.30 8.11
CA PRO A 339 -4.46 4.59 7.35
C PRO A 339 -5.64 5.00 8.24
N LYS A 340 -6.56 5.81 7.71
CA LYS A 340 -7.87 6.00 8.34
C LYS A 340 -8.64 4.68 8.28
N SER A 341 -9.59 4.47 9.19
CA SER A 341 -10.35 3.21 9.23
C SER A 341 -11.10 2.90 7.93
N THR A 342 -11.56 3.91 7.19
CA THR A 342 -12.18 3.76 5.85
C THR A 342 -11.16 3.35 4.80
N ASP A 343 -10.02 4.04 4.73
CA ASP A 343 -8.91 3.71 3.82
C ASP A 343 -8.43 2.27 4.06
N PHE A 344 -8.36 1.89 5.33
CA PHE A 344 -7.96 0.55 5.76
C PHE A 344 -9.01 -0.49 5.34
N ALA A 345 -10.31 -0.22 5.54
CA ALA A 345 -11.38 -1.11 5.09
C ALA A 345 -11.31 -1.35 3.58
N GLU A 346 -11.07 -0.31 2.78
CA GLU A 346 -10.87 -0.44 1.33
C GLU A 346 -9.70 -1.36 0.98
N LEU A 347 -8.52 -1.11 1.57
CA LEU A 347 -7.34 -1.96 1.33
C LEU A 347 -7.59 -3.42 1.73
N MET A 348 -8.33 -3.64 2.83
CA MET A 348 -8.66 -4.98 3.29
C MET A 348 -9.58 -5.71 2.31
N CYS A 349 -10.65 -5.06 1.85
CA CYS A 349 -11.54 -5.64 0.84
C CYS A 349 -10.81 -5.88 -0.48
N ASN A 350 -9.97 -4.95 -0.93
CA ASN A 350 -9.18 -5.12 -2.15
C ASN A 350 -8.22 -6.31 -2.07
N LEU A 351 -7.64 -6.65 -0.91
CA LEU A 351 -6.85 -7.88 -0.79
C LEU A 351 -7.72 -9.16 -0.77
N GLY A 352 -8.96 -9.05 -0.30
CA GLY A 352 -9.88 -10.17 -0.16
C GLY A 352 -9.44 -11.20 0.87
N THR A 353 -10.19 -12.30 0.97
CA THR A 353 -9.93 -13.33 1.97
C THR A 353 -8.66 -14.10 1.63
N HIS A 354 -7.68 -14.03 2.52
CA HIS A 354 -6.41 -14.74 2.36
C HIS A 354 -5.85 -15.19 3.70
N GLN A 355 -5.23 -16.37 3.72
CA GLN A 355 -4.49 -16.85 4.88
C GLN A 355 -3.09 -16.24 4.90
N TRP A 356 -2.43 -16.28 6.06
CA TRP A 356 -1.04 -15.87 6.23
C TRP A 356 -0.11 -16.75 5.38
N GLY A 357 0.28 -16.27 4.20
CA GLY A 357 0.99 -17.10 3.24
C GLY A 357 0.51 -16.91 1.81
N ASP A 358 -0.79 -16.71 1.61
CA ASP A 358 -1.41 -16.71 0.28
C ASP A 358 -0.98 -15.52 -0.59
N ARG A 359 -0.46 -14.46 0.03
CA ARG A 359 0.13 -13.29 -0.63
C ARG A 359 1.61 -13.46 -1.00
N PHE A 360 2.21 -14.56 -0.60
CA PHE A 360 3.62 -14.86 -0.83
C PHE A 360 3.79 -16.00 -1.81
N PHE A 361 4.87 -15.94 -2.57
CA PHE A 361 5.24 -16.96 -3.54
C PHE A 361 6.75 -17.13 -3.54
N PHE A 362 7.20 -18.33 -3.88
CA PHE A 362 8.57 -18.76 -3.63
C PHE A 362 9.10 -19.62 -4.77
N ILE A 363 10.42 -19.57 -5.00
CA ILE A 363 11.17 -20.53 -5.84
C ILE A 363 12.35 -21.05 -5.02
N GLY A 364 12.59 -22.37 -5.09
CA GLY A 364 13.63 -23.07 -4.33
C GLY A 364 13.31 -23.20 -2.82
N MET A 365 12.12 -22.79 -2.40
CA MET A 365 11.59 -23.03 -1.06
C MET A 365 10.06 -23.08 -1.05
N LYS A 366 9.49 -23.65 0.01
CA LYS A 366 8.05 -23.68 0.27
C LYS A 366 7.74 -23.45 1.75
N PHE A 367 6.56 -22.89 2.02
CA PHE A 367 5.99 -22.82 3.36
C PHE A 367 4.90 -23.88 3.52
N HIS A 368 5.12 -24.85 4.39
CA HIS A 368 4.21 -25.99 4.57
C HIS A 368 4.14 -26.41 6.03
N TYR A 369 2.93 -26.70 6.52
CA TYR A 369 2.65 -27.02 7.93
C TYR A 369 3.31 -26.06 8.94
N GLY A 370 3.33 -24.76 8.61
CA GLY A 370 3.89 -23.75 9.49
C GLY A 370 5.42 -23.70 9.53
N GLN A 371 6.11 -24.35 8.60
CA GLN A 371 7.57 -24.38 8.49
C GLN A 371 8.04 -24.08 7.05
N PHE A 372 9.21 -23.46 6.93
CA PHE A 372 9.89 -23.28 5.64
C PHE A 372 10.82 -24.45 5.35
N LYS A 373 10.85 -24.90 4.10
CA LYS A 373 11.73 -25.98 3.60
C LYS A 373 12.23 -25.63 2.21
N LEU A 374 13.40 -26.14 1.84
CA LEU A 374 13.87 -26.10 0.44
C LEU A 374 13.00 -27.04 -0.42
N THR A 375 12.91 -26.75 -1.71
CA THR A 375 12.14 -27.57 -2.68
C THR A 375 13.03 -28.20 -3.71
#